data_AF-A0A2A4T5P3-F1
#
_entry.id   AF-A0A2A4T5P3-F1
#
_cell.length_a   1.000
_cell.length_b   1.000
_cell.length_c   1.000
_cell.angle_alpha   90.00
_cell.angle_beta   90.00
_cell.angle_gamma   90.00
#
_symmetry.space_group_name_H-M   'P 1'
#
loop_
_entity.id
_entity.type
_entity.pdbx_description
1 polymer ?
#
loop_
_entity_poly.entity_id
_entity_poly.type
_entity_poly.pdbx_seq_one_letter_code
_entity_poly.pdbx_strand_id
1 'polypeptide(L)' 'MNDIDEKCLTTKELLVYLKTSPPVFYAMIKTDKDFPRFLVGKCWRYDLEEVLDHLKKAESNEGN' A
#
# COMPACT_ATOMS: atom_id res chain seq x y z
N MET A 1 16.34 -0.58 -18.83
CA MET A 1 14.93 -0.16 -18.89
C MET A 1 14.35 -0.56 -17.55
N ASN A 2 14.09 0.44 -16.70
CA ASN A 2 13.57 0.43 -15.33
C ASN A 2 13.88 -0.81 -14.49
N ASP A 3 15.00 -0.74 -13.77
CA ASP A 3 15.09 -1.27 -12.41
C ASP A 3 13.89 -0.74 -11.63
N ILE A 4 12.84 -1.53 -11.51
CA ILE A 4 11.82 -1.29 -10.50
C ILE A 4 12.53 -1.68 -9.21
N ASP A 5 13.21 -0.69 -8.64
CA ASP A 5 13.78 -0.76 -7.31
C ASP A 5 12.59 -1.11 -6.39
N GLU A 6 12.50 -2.38 -5.96
CA GLU A 6 11.48 -2.92 -5.04
C GLU A 6 11.52 -2.09 -3.74
N LYS A 7 10.80 -0.97 -3.75
CA LYS A 7 10.87 0.03 -2.68
C LYS A 7 9.98 -0.40 -1.53
N CYS A 8 10.60 -0.98 -0.51
CA CYS A 8 9.99 -1.21 0.79
C CYS A 8 9.81 0.11 1.56
N LEU A 9 8.60 0.64 1.57
CA LEU A 9 8.26 1.92 2.21
C LEU A 9 7.81 1.73 3.67
N THR A 10 8.07 2.73 4.51
CA THR A 10 7.34 2.92 5.77
C THR A 10 5.93 3.44 5.51
N THR A 11 5.06 3.38 6.53
CA THR A 11 3.75 4.05 6.49
C THR A 11 3.86 5.52 6.08
N LYS A 12 4.84 6.27 6.60
CA LYS A 12 4.99 7.71 6.29
C LYS A 12 5.33 7.94 4.82
N GLU A 13 6.25 7.16 4.28
CA GLU A 13 6.66 7.27 2.88
C GLU A 13 5.53 6.87 1.93
N LEU A 14 4.81 5.80 2.26
CA LEU A 14 3.66 5.35 1.46
C LEU A 14 2.54 6.39 1.45
N LEU A 15 2.24 7.02 2.59
CA LEU A 15 1.24 8.10 2.66
C LEU A 15 1.59 9.29 1.75
N VAL A 16 2.88 9.67 1.73
CA VAL A 16 3.38 10.73 0.83
C VAL A 16 3.26 10.30 -0.63
N TYR A 17 3.61 9.06 -0.95
CA TYR A 17 3.53 8.51 -2.29
C TYR A 17 2.08 8.50 -2.81
N LEU A 18 1.16 7.95 -2.01
CA LEU A 18 -0.27 7.86 -2.34
C LEU A 18 -0.98 9.22 -2.24
N LYS A 19 -0.29 10.29 -1.81
CA LYS A 19 -0.85 11.63 -1.55
C LYS A 19 -2.12 11.57 -0.69
N THR A 20 -2.10 10.70 0.32
CA THR A 20 -3.27 10.43 1.16
C THR A 20 -3.01 10.77 2.62
N SER A 21 -4.08 11.10 3.34
CA SER A 21 -3.98 11.46 4.76
C SER A 21 -3.97 10.21 5.66
N PRO A 22 -3.29 10.25 6.83
CA PRO A 22 -3.24 9.10 7.73
C PRO A 22 -4.63 8.55 8.12
N PRO A 23 -5.65 9.38 8.45
CA PRO A 23 -6.97 8.85 8.82
C PRO A 23 -7.63 8.01 7.72
N VAL A 24 -7.54 8.47 6.47
CA VAL A 24 -8.11 7.77 5.30
C VAL A 24 -7.39 6.45 5.07
N PHE A 25 -6.05 6.47 5.11
CA PHE A 25 -5.24 5.27 4.95
C PHE A 25 -5.49 4.23 6.04
N TYR A 26 -5.58 4.66 7.31
CA TYR A 26 -5.87 3.73 8.40
C TYR A 26 -7.28 3.16 8.31
N ALA A 27 -8.26 3.95 7.85
CA ALA A 27 -9.61 3.43 7.59
C ALA A 27 -9.59 2.35 6.51
N MET A 28 -8.92 2.61 5.38
CA MET A 28 -8.76 1.68 4.27
C MET A 28 -8.09 0.36 4.72
N ILE A 29 -6.94 0.44 5.39
CA ILE A 29 -6.23 -0.76 5.87
C ILE A 29 -7.01 -1.51 6.96
N LYS A 30 -7.87 -0.83 7.70
CA LYS A 30 -8.72 -1.47 8.71
C LYS A 30 -9.85 -2.28 8.06
N THR A 31 -10.37 -1.79 6.94
CA THR A 31 -11.43 -2.48 6.18
C THR A 31 -10.87 -3.54 5.23
N ASP A 32 -9.65 -3.33 4.72
CA ASP A 32 -8.96 -4.21 3.79
C ASP A 32 -7.95 -5.09 4.53
N LYS A 33 -8.38 -6.30 4.89
CA LYS A 33 -7.56 -7.25 5.65
C LYS A 33 -6.39 -7.80 4.83
N ASP A 34 -6.54 -7.84 3.52
CA ASP A 34 -5.58 -8.42 2.58
C ASP A 34 -4.62 -7.37 2.03
N PHE A 35 -4.72 -6.12 2.49
CA PHE A 35 -3.82 -5.05 2.10
C PHE A 35 -2.35 -5.46 2.32
N PRO A 36 -1.50 -5.43 1.27
CA PRO A 36 -0.14 -5.96 1.32
C PRO A 36 0.73 -5.14 2.27
N ARG A 37 1.13 -5.77 3.37
CA ARG A 37 1.99 -5.21 4.41
C ARG A 37 2.68 -6.32 5.17
N PHE A 38 3.88 -6.04 5.65
CA PHE A 38 4.65 -6.98 6.47
C PHE A 38 5.35 -6.25 7.62
N LEU A 39 5.69 -7.00 8.68
CA LEU A 39 6.40 -6.46 9.84
C LEU A 39 7.90 -6.62 9.67
N VAL A 40 8.63 -5.51 9.85
CA VAL A 40 10.09 -5.52 10.04
C VAL A 40 10.40 -4.98 11.42
N GLY A 41 10.76 -5.88 12.34
CA GLY A 41 10.90 -5.57 13.75
C GLY A 41 9.57 -5.16 14.37
N LYS A 42 9.42 -3.87 14.68
CA LYS A 42 8.18 -3.29 15.26
C LYS A 42 7.44 -2.35 14.31
N CYS A 43 7.90 -2.24 13.07
CA CYS A 43 7.36 -1.29 12.10
C CYS A 43 6.71 -2.03 10.93
N TRP A 44 5.55 -1.54 10.50
CA TRP A 44 4.93 -1.97 9.25
C TRP A 44 5.71 -1.42 8.06
N ARG A 45 5.93 -2.30 7.08
CA ARG A 45 6.53 -2.02 5.79
C ARG A 45 5.59 -2.45 4.68
N TYR A 46 5.75 -1.80 3.54
CA TYR A 46 4.89 -1.96 2.38
C TYR A 46 5.77 -2.08 1.15
N ASP A 47 5.60 -3.16 0.41
CA ASP A 47 6.15 -3.24 -0.92
C ASP A 47 5.31 -2.36 -1.85
N LEU A 48 5.96 -1.42 -2.54
CA LEU A 48 5.25 -0.47 -3.38
C LEU A 48 4.58 -1.14 -4.58
N GLU A 49 5.21 -2.14 -5.19
CA GLU A 49 4.63 -2.83 -6.36
C GLU A 49 3.41 -3.64 -5.96
N GLU A 50 3.51 -4.40 -4.87
CA GLU A 50 2.37 -5.18 -4.36
C GLU A 50 1.20 -4.28 -3.97
N VAL A 51 1.46 -3.15 -3.30
CA VAL A 51 0.42 -2.17 -2.96
C VAL A 51 -0.26 -1.62 -4.22
N LEU A 52 0.51 -1.23 -5.23
CA LEU A 52 -0.06 -0.66 -6.45
C LEU A 52 -0.84 -1.69 -7.27
N ASP A 53 -0.36 -2.93 -7.35
CA ASP A 53 -1.08 -4.03 -8.00
C ASP A 53 -2.39 -4.34 -7.28
N HIS A 54 -2.37 -4.40 -5.93
CA HIS A 54 -3.55 -4.61 -5.11
C HIS A 54 -4.61 -3.52 -5.30
N LEU A 55 -4.19 -2.24 -5.29
CA LEU A 55 -5.09 -1.10 -5.51
C LEU A 55 -5.74 -1.14 -6.90
N LYS A 56 -4.96 -1.46 -7.95
CA LYS A 56 -5.50 -1.60 -9.33
C LYS A 56 -6.54 -2.72 -9.43
N LYS A 57 -6.30 -3.85 -8.74
CA LYS A 57 -7.25 -4.97 -8.69
C LYS A 57 -8.53 -4.59 -7.96
N ALA A 58 -8.42 -3.83 -6.86
CA ALA A 58 -9.58 -3.33 -6.13
C ALA A 58 -10.46 -2.42 -7.02
N GLU A 59 -9.85 -1.49 -7.77
CA GLU A 59 -10.58 -0.62 -8.71
C GLU A 59 -11.24 -1.41 -9.86
N SER A 60 -10.62 -2.51 -10.30
CA SER A 60 -11.15 -3.34 -11.39
C SER A 60 -12.34 -4.22 -10.97
N ASN A 61 -12.50 -4.51 -9.67
CA ASN A 61 -13.57 -5.37 -9.17
C ASN A 61 -14.88 -4.61 -8.82
N GLU A 62 -14.89 -3.27 -8.79
CA GLU A 62 -16.12 -2.47 -8.58
C GLU A 62 -16.94 -2.24 -9.87
N GLY A 63 -16.65 -2.97 -10.95
CA GLY A 63 -17.29 -2.83 -12.26
C GLY A 63 -18.20 -3.97 -12.72
N ASN A 64 -18.76 -4.81 -11.84
CA ASN A 64 -19.65 -5.92 -12.19
C ASN A 64 -20.96 -5.93 -11.40
#